data_AF-A0A357WXR2-F1
#
_entry.id   AF-A0A357WXR2-F1
#
_cell.length_a   1.000
_cell.length_b   1.000
_cell.length_c   1.000
_cell.angle_alpha   90.00
_cell.angle_beta   90.00
_cell.angle_gamma   90.00
#
_symmetry.space_group_name_H-M   'P 1'
#
loop_
_entity.id
_entity.type
_entity.pdbx_description
1 polymer ?
#
loop_
_entity_poly.entity_id
_entity_poly.type
_entity_poly.pdbx_seq_one_letter_code
_entity_poly.pdbx_strand_id
1 'polypeptide(L)'
;SDIEIAQSVTPHDIGEIAADLGLSNQDIDLYGNDKAKIRLSVLERLKNKPDGKLVLVTAITPTPAGEGKTTTTIGLGDALHRLGKKT
;
A
#
# COMPACT_ATOMS: atom_id res chain seq x y z
N SER A 1 -7.49 17.29 -13.13
CA SER A 1 -6.27 17.41 -12.28
C SER A 1 -6.15 16.18 -11.38
N ASP A 2 -4.99 15.90 -10.77
CA ASP A 2 -4.83 14.73 -9.88
C ASP A 2 -5.81 14.76 -8.70
N ILE A 3 -6.12 15.95 -8.19
CA ILE A 3 -7.10 16.15 -7.11
C ILE A 3 -8.53 15.82 -7.55
N GLU A 4 -8.94 16.17 -8.78
CA GLU A 4 -10.26 15.80 -9.31
C GLU A 4 -10.41 14.27 -9.42
N ILE A 5 -9.36 13.58 -9.86
CA ILE A 5 -9.36 12.10 -9.95
C ILE A 5 -9.50 11.51 -8.55
N ALA A 6 -8.72 11.99 -7.57
CA ALA A 6 -8.81 11.53 -6.19
C ALA A 6 -10.19 11.77 -5.54
N GLN A 7 -10.87 12.87 -5.87
CA GLN A 7 -12.20 13.20 -5.35
C GLN A 7 -13.33 12.45 -6.07
N SER A 8 -13.08 11.90 -7.27
CA SER A 8 -14.08 11.17 -8.07
C SER A 8 -14.33 9.74 -7.61
N VAL A 9 -13.48 9.19 -6.73
CA VAL A 9 -13.56 7.80 -6.26
C VAL A 9 -14.06 7.74 -4.82
N THR A 10 -14.77 6.66 -4.48
CA THR A 10 -15.07 6.33 -3.09
C THR A 10 -14.05 5.29 -2.61
N PRO A 11 -13.15 5.64 -1.67
CA PRO A 11 -12.20 4.68 -1.11
C PRO A 11 -12.90 3.56 -0.35
N HIS A 12 -12.31 2.37 -0.36
CA HIS A 12 -12.73 1.30 0.54
C HIS A 12 -12.44 1.66 2.00
N ASP A 13 -13.17 1.04 2.92
CA ASP A 13 -12.86 1.16 4.34
C ASP A 13 -11.49 0.53 4.65
N ILE A 14 -10.68 1.23 5.45
CA ILE A 14 -9.33 0.79 5.77
C ILE A 14 -9.31 -0.53 6.55
N GLY A 15 -10.38 -0.84 7.28
CA GLY A 15 -10.57 -2.12 7.97
C GLY A 15 -10.74 -3.28 7.00
N GLU A 16 -11.42 -3.08 5.87
CA GLU A 16 -11.55 -4.09 4.81
C GLU A 16 -10.18 -4.39 4.18
N ILE A 17 -9.40 -3.35 3.87
CA ILE A 17 -8.03 -3.48 3.35
C ILE A 17 -7.14 -4.23 4.36
N ALA A 18 -7.26 -3.92 5.66
CA ALA A 18 -6.52 -4.61 6.71
C ALA A 18 -6.89 -6.11 6.79
N ALA A 19 -8.17 -6.43 6.65
CA ALA A 19 -8.66 -7.81 6.66
C ALA A 19 -8.10 -8.64 5.48
N ASP A 20 -8.01 -8.06 4.28
CA ASP A 20 -7.40 -8.71 3.09
C ASP A 20 -5.91 -9.05 3.29
N LEU A 21 -5.22 -8.25 4.12
CA LEU A 21 -3.85 -8.50 4.55
C LEU A 21 -3.73 -9.53 5.69
N GLY A 22 -4.85 -9.97 6.27
CA GLY A 22 -4.88 -10.89 7.41
C GLY A 22 -4.60 -10.21 8.75
N LEU A 23 -4.95 -8.93 8.85
CA LEU A 23 -4.94 -8.13 10.08
C LEU A 23 -6.36 -8.06 10.65
N SER A 24 -6.46 -8.07 11.97
CA SER A 24 -7.71 -7.92 12.71
C SER A 24 -7.85 -6.49 13.27
N ASN A 25 -9.04 -6.14 13.78
CA ASN A 25 -9.26 -4.88 14.47
C ASN A 25 -8.38 -4.68 15.72
N GLN A 26 -7.80 -5.75 16.27
CA GLN A 26 -6.87 -5.66 17.40
C GLN A 26 -5.44 -5.31 16.96
N ASP A 27 -5.14 -5.47 15.67
CA ASP A 27 -3.83 -5.21 15.07
C ASP A 27 -3.69 -3.75 14.57
N ILE A 28 -4.78 -2.98 14.56
CA ILE A 28 -4.81 -1.63 13.98
C ILE A 28 -5.42 -0.58 14.93
N ASP A 29 -4.94 0.65 14.82
CA ASP A 29 -5.52 1.84 15.47
C ASP A 29 -6.06 2.77 14.38
N LEU A 30 -7.39 2.95 14.33
CA LEU A 30 -8.07 3.71 13.27
C LEU A 30 -7.93 5.23 13.45
N TYR A 31 -7.86 5.94 12.33
CA TYR A 31 -7.84 7.40 12.22
C TYR A 31 -8.88 7.84 11.18
N GLY A 32 -10.15 7.71 11.53
CA GLY A 32 -11.25 7.76 10.58
C GLY A 32 -11.39 6.43 9.82
N ASN A 33 -12.03 6.47 8.65
CA ASN A 33 -12.41 5.26 7.91
C ASN A 33 -11.40 4.90 6.81
N ASP A 34 -10.44 5.77 6.50
CA ASP A 34 -9.52 5.67 5.37
C ASP A 34 -8.06 5.49 5.80
N LYS A 35 -7.77 5.55 7.11
CA LYS A 35 -6.41 5.53 7.66
C LYS A 35 -6.35 4.73 8.96
N ALA A 36 -5.27 3.99 9.13
CA ALA A 36 -4.97 3.27 10.37
C ALA A 36 -3.46 3.16 10.60
N LYS A 37 -3.05 3.04 11.86
CA LYS A 37 -1.70 2.57 12.22
C LYS A 37 -1.73 1.08 12.51
N ILE A 38 -0.66 0.37 12.16
CA ILE A 38 -0.50 -1.06 12.48
C ILE A 38 0.31 -1.18 13.78
N ARG A 39 -0.16 -2.01 14.70
CA ARG A 39 0.53 -2.28 15.97
C ARG A 39 1.74 -3.18 15.74
N LEU A 40 2.85 -2.88 16.41
CA LEU A 40 4.10 -3.63 16.26
C LEU A 40 4.02 -5.08 16.76
N SER A 41 3.04 -5.42 17.60
CA SER A 41 2.75 -6.81 18.03
C SER A 41 2.52 -7.77 16.85
N VAL A 42 2.11 -7.25 15.69
CA VAL A 42 2.00 -8.02 14.45
C VAL A 42 3.34 -8.63 14.03
N LEU A 43 4.46 -7.92 14.24
CA LEU A 43 5.79 -8.40 13.86
C LEU A 43 6.20 -9.64 14.67
N GLU A 44 5.85 -9.71 15.95
CA GLU A 44 6.11 -10.90 16.77
C GLU A 44 5.37 -12.14 16.24
N ARG A 45 4.13 -11.97 15.76
CA ARG A 45 3.36 -13.05 15.11
C ARG A 45 3.95 -13.47 13.76
N LEU A 46 4.60 -12.55 13.05
CA LEU A 46 5.18 -12.78 11.73
C LEU A 46 6.65 -13.22 11.77
N LYS A 47 7.30 -13.22 12.94
CA LYS A 47 8.74 -13.47 13.12
C LYS A 47 9.29 -14.72 12.42
N ASN A 48 8.47 -15.78 12.32
CA ASN A 48 8.87 -17.04 11.70
C ASN A 48 8.31 -17.22 10.27
N LYS A 49 7.61 -16.23 9.73
CA LYS A 49 7.14 -16.27 8.34
C LYS A 49 8.28 -15.84 7.41
N PRO A 50 8.43 -16.50 6.24
CA PRO A 50 9.37 -16.05 5.24
C PRO A 50 8.98 -14.67 4.71
N ASP A 51 9.98 -13.83 4.45
CA ASP A 51 9.76 -12.53 3.84
C ASP A 51 9.19 -12.66 2.41
N GLY A 52 8.41 -11.65 2.04
CA GLY A 52 7.96 -11.46 0.66
C GLY A 52 9.11 -11.07 -0.29
N LYS A 53 8.76 -10.76 -1.54
CA LYS A 53 9.74 -10.24 -2.51
C LYS A 53 9.88 -8.73 -2.34
N LEU A 54 11.12 -8.25 -2.16
CA LEU A 54 11.43 -6.82 -2.11
C LEU A 54 11.82 -6.33 -3.51
N VAL A 55 11.06 -5.36 -4.03
CA VAL A 55 11.32 -4.70 -5.32
C VAL A 55 11.66 -3.24 -5.06
N LEU A 56 12.89 -2.84 -5.42
CA LEU A 56 13.35 -1.46 -5.29
C LEU A 56 13.13 -0.70 -6.60
N VAL A 57 12.31 0.35 -6.56
CA VAL A 57 12.11 1.26 -7.69
C VAL A 57 13.04 2.47 -7.54
N THR A 58 13.91 2.68 -8.52
CA THR A 58 14.82 3.83 -8.61
C THR A 58 14.59 4.60 -9.91
N ALA A 59 15.19 5.78 -10.03
CA ALA A 59 15.16 6.60 -11.21
C ALA A 59 16.56 7.17 -11.50
N ILE A 60 16.73 7.74 -12.69
CA ILE A 60 17.88 8.57 -13.03
C ILE A 60 17.92 9.84 -12.15
N THR A 61 19.01 10.61 -12.24
CA THR A 61 19.10 11.94 -11.63
C THR A 61 17.90 12.81 -12.05
N PRO A 62 17.21 13.49 -11.11
CA PRO A 62 16.04 14.29 -11.43
C PRO A 62 16.30 15.39 -12.47
N THR A 63 15.30 15.62 -13.31
CA THR A 63 15.28 16.62 -14.37
C THR A 63 14.00 17.47 -14.28
N PRO A 64 13.95 18.67 -14.90
CA PRO A 64 12.73 19.49 -14.91
C PRO A 64 11.52 18.84 -15.59
N ALA A 65 11.73 17.81 -16.43
CA ALA A 65 10.63 17.09 -17.10
C ALA A 65 9.86 16.16 -16.14
N GLY A 66 10.51 15.71 -15.05
CA GLY A 66 9.96 14.75 -14.11
C GLY A 66 10.06 13.30 -14.60
N GLU A 67 10.41 12.39 -13.70
CA GLU A 67 10.69 10.97 -14.04
C GLU A 67 9.53 10.04 -13.73
N GLY A 68 8.50 10.52 -13.02
CA GLY A 68 7.32 9.71 -12.69
C GLY A 68 7.60 8.52 -11.76
N LYS A 69 8.70 8.53 -10.99
CA LYS A 69 9.11 7.40 -10.11
C LYS A 69 7.98 6.90 -9.21
N THR A 70 7.31 7.81 -8.50
CA THR A 70 6.22 7.46 -7.57
C THR A 70 5.01 6.89 -8.30
N THR A 71 4.62 7.48 -9.44
CA THR A 71 3.53 6.98 -10.29
C THR A 71 3.81 5.55 -10.74
N THR A 72 5.05 5.27 -11.16
CA THR A 72 5.48 3.92 -11.56
C THR A 72 5.47 2.95 -10.38
N THR A 73 5.90 3.36 -9.18
CA THR A 73 5.85 2.51 -7.98
C THR A 73 4.42 2.09 -7.65
N ILE A 74 3.46 3.02 -7.66
CA ILE A 74 2.05 2.74 -7.37
C ILE A 74 1.46 1.84 -8.48
N GLY A 75 1.66 2.22 -9.75
CA GLY A 75 1.14 1.46 -10.88
C GLY A 75 1.70 0.04 -11.00
N LEU A 76 2.96 -0.19 -10.59
CA LEU A 76 3.53 -1.53 -10.51
C LEU A 76 2.82 -2.39 -9.46
N GLY A 77 2.51 -1.83 -8.29
CA GLY A 77 1.72 -2.52 -7.25
C GLY A 77 0.33 -2.91 -7.76
N ASP A 78 -0.38 -1.96 -8.38
CA ASP A 78 -1.70 -2.20 -8.96
C ASP A 78 -1.67 -3.30 -10.04
N ALA A 79 -0.66 -3.27 -10.92
CA ALA A 79 -0.51 -4.27 -11.97
C ALA A 79 -0.22 -5.67 -11.40
N LEU A 80 0.64 -5.79 -10.39
CA LEU A 80 0.93 -7.06 -9.74
C LEU A 80 -0.30 -7.62 -9.03
N HIS A 81 -1.08 -6.78 -8.34
CA HIS A 81 -2.35 -7.17 -7.73
C HIS A 81 -3.34 -7.69 -8.78
N ARG A 82 -3.50 -6.98 -9.92
CA ARG A 82 -4.33 -7.43 -11.05
C ARG A 82 -3.89 -8.77 -11.64
N LEU A 83 -2.60 -9.10 -11.56
CA LEU A 83 -2.04 -10.39 -12.00
C LEU A 83 -2.14 -11.49 -10.92
N GLY A 84 -2.90 -11.26 -9.85
CA GLY A 84 -3.12 -12.22 -8.78
C GLY A 84 -1.93 -12.40 -7.83
N LYS A 85 -0.97 -11.47 -7.84
CA LYS A 85 0.09 -11.44 -6.82
C LYS A 85 -0.45 -10.75 -5.58
N LYS A 86 -0.18 -11.34 -4.41
CA LYS A 86 -0.43 -10.67 -3.13
C LYS A 86 0.71 -9.66 -2.90
N THR A 87 0.45 -8.42 -3.30
CA THR A 87 1.34 -7.25 -3.16
C THR A 87 0.73 -6.20 -2.25
#